data_AF-G3B6Y4-F1
#
_entry.id   AF-G3B6Y4-F1
#
_cell.length_a   1.000
_cell.length_b   1.000
_cell.length_c   1.000
_cell.angle_alpha   90.00
_cell.angle_beta   90.00
_cell.angle_gamma   90.00
#
_symmetry.space_group_name_H-M   'P 1'
#
loop_
_entity.id
_entity.type
_entity.pdbx_description
1 polymer ?
#
loop_
_entity_poly.entity_id
_entity_poly.type
_entity_poly.pdbx_seq_one_letter_code
_entity_poly.pdbx_strand_id
1 'polypeptide(L)'
;MDNWDEEKLRSVIMSKHGNLKTTTDKVCKYFIEAVENAKYGWFWVCPNGGNECMYRHSLPPGFVLKTKEQKKLERLAAESAPKITLEDFIELERGKLDRSKFIPITLDSFQVWKAKKRDQQAREERKEREKRKRTGREIVMDLFADKYYSEEDNKDEWDLSEFRESLPEVESDVKDYGNAAEEHDDIDNDEETDTNGTLINGDVNDTTKYNNNGNTQKIVESKVEVEA
;
A
#
# COMPACT_ATOMS: atom_id res chain seq x y z
N MET A 1 -36.05 51.61 -23.71
CA MET A 1 -35.54 50.86 -22.54
C MET A 1 -34.27 51.52 -21.99
N ASP A 2 -33.84 52.63 -22.59
CA ASP A 2 -32.46 53.14 -22.58
C ASP A 2 -32.15 54.18 -21.49
N ASN A 3 -33.13 54.51 -20.63
CA ASN A 3 -32.99 55.49 -19.53
C ASN A 3 -33.12 54.84 -18.14
N TRP A 4 -32.72 53.58 -18.00
CA TRP A 4 -32.74 52.88 -16.71
C TRP A 4 -31.32 52.79 -16.17
N ASP A 5 -31.07 53.43 -15.03
CA ASP A 5 -29.82 53.29 -14.28
C ASP A 5 -29.62 51.83 -13.82
N GLU A 6 -28.37 51.40 -13.70
CA GLU A 6 -28.02 50.01 -13.39
C GLU A 6 -28.63 49.53 -12.05
N GLU A 7 -28.81 50.44 -11.09
CA GLU A 7 -29.51 50.19 -9.83
C GLU A 7 -31.00 49.88 -10.04
N LYS A 8 -31.65 50.61 -10.94
CA LYS A 8 -33.06 50.42 -11.30
C LYS A 8 -33.25 49.15 -12.14
N LEU A 9 -32.26 48.78 -12.94
CA LEU A 9 -32.24 47.52 -13.66
C LEU A 9 -32.09 46.33 -12.69
N ARG A 10 -31.18 46.43 -11.71
CA ARG A 10 -31.00 45.43 -10.66
C ARG A 10 -32.25 45.23 -9.82
N SER A 11 -32.97 46.30 -9.47
CA SER A 11 -34.21 46.18 -8.68
C SER A 11 -35.35 45.51 -9.46
N VAL A 12 -35.47 45.77 -10.77
CA VAL A 12 -36.47 45.10 -11.61
C VAL A 12 -36.11 43.64 -11.87
N ILE A 13 -34.82 43.32 -12.05
CA ILE A 13 -34.34 41.93 -12.17
C ILE A 13 -34.58 41.15 -10.86
N MET A 14 -34.28 41.76 -9.71
CA MET A 14 -34.56 41.17 -8.39
C MET A 14 -36.05 40.95 -8.13
N SER A 15 -36.93 41.77 -8.71
CA SER A 15 -38.39 41.60 -8.56
C SER A 15 -39.01 40.61 -9.54
N LYS A 16 -38.36 40.32 -10.68
CA LYS A 16 -38.85 39.37 -11.71
C LYS A 16 -38.34 37.95 -11.52
N HIS A 17 -37.11 37.78 -11.07
CA HIS A 17 -36.59 36.46 -10.71
C HIS A 17 -37.00 36.17 -9.28
N GLY A 18 -37.96 35.25 -9.11
CA GLY A 18 -38.39 34.78 -7.79
C GLY A 18 -37.16 34.51 -6.92
N ASN A 19 -37.06 35.23 -5.81
CA ASN A 19 -35.91 35.20 -4.93
C ASN A 19 -35.77 33.77 -4.36
N LEU A 20 -34.88 32.95 -4.93
CA LEU A 20 -34.58 31.63 -4.37
C LEU A 20 -34.03 31.90 -2.97
N LYS A 21 -34.71 31.38 -1.94
CA LYS A 21 -34.35 31.54 -0.54
C LYS A 21 -33.07 30.76 -0.24
N THR A 22 -31.92 31.26 -0.70
CA THR A 22 -30.63 30.65 -0.40
C THR A 22 -30.21 31.15 0.98
N THR A 23 -30.16 30.24 1.94
CA THR A 23 -29.84 30.57 3.34
C THR A 23 -28.35 30.83 3.58
N THR A 24 -27.49 30.57 2.58
CA THR A 24 -26.03 30.68 2.71
C THR A 24 -25.39 31.38 1.50
N ASP A 25 -24.29 32.10 1.76
CA ASP A 25 -23.53 32.85 0.75
C ASP A 25 -22.58 31.96 -0.09
N LYS A 26 -22.46 30.68 0.25
CA LYS A 26 -21.63 29.74 -0.52
C LYS A 26 -22.37 29.27 -1.78
N VAL A 27 -21.63 29.19 -2.88
CA VAL A 27 -22.13 28.74 -4.19
C VAL A 27 -22.33 27.22 -4.18
N CYS A 28 -23.40 26.73 -4.80
CA CYS A 28 -23.67 25.30 -4.91
C CYS A 28 -22.58 24.58 -5.74
N LYS A 29 -22.00 23.50 -5.20
CA LYS A 29 -21.00 22.68 -5.91
C LYS A 29 -21.51 22.17 -7.26
N TYR A 30 -22.75 21.68 -7.29
CA TYR A 30 -23.37 21.15 -8.51
C TYR A 30 -23.67 22.23 -9.54
N PHE A 31 -23.86 23.48 -9.09
CA PHE A 31 -24.01 24.61 -9.99
C PHE A 31 -22.68 24.96 -10.66
N ILE A 32 -21.58 24.98 -9.91
CA ILE A 32 -20.24 25.17 -10.48
C ILE A 32 -19.94 24.08 -11.52
N GLU A 33 -20.24 22.82 -11.21
CA GLU A 33 -20.06 21.70 -12.14
C GLU A 33 -20.95 21.81 -13.40
N ALA A 34 -22.21 22.21 -13.25
CA ALA A 34 -23.11 22.40 -14.38
C ALA A 34 -22.66 23.53 -15.31
N VAL A 35 -22.17 24.62 -14.73
CA VAL A 35 -21.64 25.76 -15.48
C VAL A 35 -20.31 25.39 -16.17
N GLU A 36 -19.40 24.69 -15.49
CA GLU A 36 -18.17 24.14 -16.10
C GLU A 36 -18.47 23.19 -17.27
N ASN A 37 -19.57 22.44 -17.18
CA ASN A 37 -19.99 21.52 -18.22
C ASN A 37 -20.90 22.14 -19.29
N ALA A 38 -21.18 23.44 -19.23
CA ALA A 38 -22.10 24.15 -20.12
C ALA A 38 -23.53 23.55 -20.16
N LYS A 39 -23.96 22.89 -19.07
CA LYS A 39 -25.29 22.30 -18.90
C LYS A 39 -26.25 23.20 -18.11
N TYR A 40 -25.89 24.48 -17.93
CA TYR A 40 -26.69 25.46 -17.22
C TYR A 40 -27.72 26.09 -18.17
N GLY A 41 -28.91 26.43 -17.66
CA GLY A 41 -29.97 27.03 -18.47
C GLY A 41 -31.31 27.05 -17.74
N TRP A 42 -32.34 27.53 -18.42
CA TRP A 42 -33.69 27.69 -17.86
C TRP A 42 -34.32 26.39 -17.34
N PHE A 43 -33.93 25.24 -17.90
CA PHE A 43 -34.40 23.91 -17.49
C PHE A 43 -33.46 23.18 -16.53
N TRP A 44 -32.35 23.81 -16.10
CA TRP A 44 -31.42 23.14 -15.20
C TRP A 44 -31.94 23.20 -13.76
N VAL A 45 -32.14 22.03 -13.15
CA VAL A 45 -32.57 21.86 -11.77
C VAL A 45 -31.39 21.31 -10.96
N CYS A 46 -31.10 21.94 -9.82
CA CYS A 46 -30.03 21.48 -8.95
C CYS A 46 -30.34 20.08 -8.37
N PRO A 47 -29.41 19.10 -8.45
CA PRO A 47 -29.63 17.78 -7.85
C PRO A 47 -29.66 17.81 -6.32
N ASN A 48 -29.16 18.89 -5.70
CA ASN A 48 -29.17 19.12 -4.25
C ASN A 48 -30.40 19.91 -3.79
N GLY A 49 -31.59 19.42 -4.15
CA GLY A 49 -32.87 20.01 -3.70
C GLY A 49 -33.53 21.01 -4.66
N GLY A 50 -33.10 21.08 -5.92
CA GLY A 50 -33.77 21.86 -6.96
C GLY A 50 -33.91 23.34 -6.62
N ASN A 51 -35.15 23.78 -6.40
CA ASN A 51 -35.49 25.16 -6.01
C ASN A 51 -35.31 25.45 -4.51
N GLU A 52 -35.12 24.42 -3.68
CA GLU A 52 -34.93 24.50 -2.22
C GLU A 52 -33.45 24.33 -1.81
N CYS A 53 -32.52 24.37 -2.78
CA CYS A 53 -31.11 24.30 -2.45
C CYS A 53 -30.71 25.48 -1.54
N MET A 54 -30.09 25.16 -0.41
CA MET A 54 -29.61 26.14 0.58
C MET A 54 -28.46 27.03 0.06
N TYR A 55 -27.88 26.67 -1.09
CA TYR A 55 -26.66 27.25 -1.66
C TYR A 55 -26.97 28.11 -2.89
N ARG A 56 -26.16 29.14 -3.12
CA ARG A 56 -26.39 30.10 -4.20
C ARG A 56 -26.22 29.47 -5.59
N HIS A 57 -27.21 29.64 -6.47
CA HIS A 57 -27.19 29.18 -7.88
C HIS A 57 -26.80 30.29 -8.85
N SER A 58 -25.81 31.08 -8.49
CA SER A 58 -25.26 32.12 -9.36
C SER A 58 -23.78 32.33 -9.03
N LEU A 59 -22.97 32.66 -10.04
CA LEU A 59 -21.55 32.95 -9.82
C LEU A 59 -21.41 34.30 -9.11
N PRO A 60 -20.54 34.42 -8.08
CA PRO A 60 -20.18 35.70 -7.49
C PRO A 60 -19.65 36.66 -8.57
N PRO A 61 -19.89 37.97 -8.43
CA PRO A 61 -19.35 38.95 -9.36
C PRO A 61 -17.82 38.85 -9.40
N GLY A 62 -17.25 38.73 -10.60
CA GLY A 62 -15.80 38.58 -10.81
C GLY A 62 -15.27 37.14 -10.81
N PHE A 63 -16.10 36.11 -10.62
CA PHE A 63 -15.66 34.72 -10.73
C PHE A 63 -15.46 34.31 -12.20
N VAL A 64 -14.21 34.09 -12.61
CA VAL A 64 -13.85 33.59 -13.94
C VAL A 64 -13.79 32.06 -13.90
N LEU A 65 -14.61 31.41 -14.72
CA LEU A 65 -14.58 29.95 -14.87
C LEU A 65 -13.28 29.53 -15.54
N LYS A 66 -12.57 28.57 -14.93
CA LYS A 66 -11.45 27.91 -15.59
C LYS A 66 -11.98 27.17 -16.82
N THR A 67 -11.43 27.45 -18.01
CA THR A 67 -11.82 26.69 -19.19
C THR A 67 -11.35 25.24 -19.05
N LYS A 68 -12.04 24.30 -19.71
CA LYS A 68 -11.63 22.88 -19.72
C LYS A 68 -10.18 22.72 -20.19
N GLU A 69 -9.74 23.59 -21.08
CA GLU A 69 -8.36 23.65 -21.60
C GLU A 69 -7.36 24.12 -20.54
N GLN A 70 -7.67 25.15 -19.77
CA GLN A 70 -6.82 25.61 -18.66
C GLN A 70 -6.68 24.55 -17.56
N LYS A 71 -7.76 23.83 -17.24
CA LYS A 71 -7.72 22.72 -16.26
C LYS A 71 -6.92 21.53 -16.78
N LYS A 72 -7.01 21.26 -18.09
CA LYS A 72 -6.16 20.25 -18.76
C LYS A 72 -4.69 20.68 -18.74
N LEU A 73 -4.39 21.96 -18.99
CA LEU A 73 -3.04 22.50 -18.92
C LEU A 73 -2.47 22.44 -17.49
N GLU A 74 -3.26 22.78 -16.49
CA GLU A 74 -2.89 22.68 -15.07
C GLU A 74 -2.63 21.23 -14.66
N ARG A 75 -3.46 20.29 -15.14
CA ARG A 75 -3.24 18.86 -14.91
C ARG A 75 -1.97 18.35 -15.59
N LEU A 76 -1.75 18.73 -16.85
CA LEU A 76 -0.53 18.37 -17.58
C LEU A 76 0.70 18.99 -16.93
N ALA A 77 0.61 20.24 -16.44
CA ALA A 77 1.68 20.91 -15.70
C ALA A 77 1.96 20.26 -14.34
N ALA A 78 0.92 19.75 -13.65
CA ALA A 78 1.07 18.99 -12.42
C ALA A 78 1.62 17.58 -12.68
N GLU A 79 1.26 16.95 -13.81
CA GLU A 79 1.81 15.66 -14.25
C GLU A 79 3.27 15.78 -14.71
N SER A 80 3.64 16.93 -15.30
CA SER A 80 4.99 17.29 -15.73
C SER A 80 5.81 17.99 -14.65
N ALA A 81 5.23 18.28 -13.49
CA ALA A 81 5.99 18.76 -12.34
C ALA A 81 7.05 17.71 -12.01
N PRO A 82 8.28 18.11 -11.67
CA PRO A 82 9.37 17.17 -11.43
C PRO A 82 8.99 16.26 -10.25
N LYS A 83 8.54 15.05 -10.58
CA LYS A 83 8.46 13.97 -9.62
C LYS A 83 9.91 13.66 -9.28
N ILE A 84 10.31 13.94 -8.04
CA ILE A 84 11.60 13.50 -7.52
C ILE A 84 11.76 12.02 -7.88
N THR A 85 12.93 11.66 -8.40
CA THR A 85 13.24 10.26 -8.68
C THR A 85 13.30 9.51 -7.34
N LEU A 86 13.18 8.18 -7.39
CA LEU A 86 13.24 7.37 -6.17
C LEU A 86 14.62 7.55 -5.50
N GLU A 87 15.66 7.69 -6.32
CA GLU A 87 17.04 7.92 -5.92
C GLU A 87 17.18 9.24 -5.16
N ASP A 88 16.69 10.35 -5.74
CA ASP A 88 16.74 11.67 -5.11
C ASP A 88 15.95 11.70 -3.79
N PHE A 89 14.80 11.02 -3.75
CA PHE A 89 14.02 10.88 -2.53
C PHE A 89 14.79 10.10 -1.44
N ILE A 90 15.42 8.98 -1.80
CA ILE A 90 16.21 8.18 -0.86
C ILE A 90 17.40 8.98 -0.33
N GLU A 91 18.08 9.76 -1.17
CA GLU A 91 19.21 10.59 -0.75
C GLU A 91 18.79 11.71 0.20
N LEU A 92 17.67 12.38 -0.08
CA LEU A 92 17.08 13.38 0.80
C LEU A 92 16.71 12.79 2.16
N GLU A 93 16.02 11.65 2.18
CA GLU A 93 15.65 10.98 3.44
C GLU A 93 16.88 10.49 4.21
N ARG A 94 17.88 9.92 3.53
CA ARG A 94 19.16 9.55 4.15
C ARG A 94 19.88 10.75 4.75
N GLY A 95 19.83 11.90 4.08
CA GLY A 95 20.41 13.16 4.57
C GLY A 95 19.68 13.74 5.78
N LYS A 96 18.36 13.55 5.90
CA LYS A 96 17.55 13.98 7.05
C LYS A 96 17.79 13.14 8.30
N LEU A 97 18.24 11.89 8.15
CA LEU A 97 18.51 11.01 9.28
C LEU A 97 19.77 11.43 10.05
N ASP A 98 19.65 11.46 11.37
CA ASP A 98 20.74 11.80 12.27
C ASP A 98 21.73 10.64 12.40
N ARG A 99 22.95 10.83 11.85
CA ARG A 99 24.02 9.82 11.84
C ARG A 99 24.44 9.35 13.23
N SER A 100 24.18 10.14 14.27
CA SER A 100 24.57 9.80 15.64
C SER A 100 23.68 8.73 16.30
N LYS A 101 22.48 8.48 15.78
CA LYS A 101 21.48 7.58 16.39
C LYS A 101 21.42 6.20 15.73
N PHE A 102 22.37 5.87 14.86
CA PHE A 102 22.37 4.61 14.13
C PHE A 102 22.89 3.46 15.01
N ILE A 103 22.19 2.32 14.93
CA ILE A 103 22.62 1.06 15.56
C ILE A 103 23.53 0.35 14.55
N PRO A 104 24.76 -0.04 14.93
CA PRO A 104 25.63 -0.78 14.02
C PRO A 104 25.01 -2.13 13.68
N ILE A 105 25.09 -2.52 12.41
CA ILE A 105 24.57 -3.80 11.94
C ILE A 105 25.51 -4.95 12.36
N THR A 106 25.23 -5.50 13.53
CA THR A 106 25.84 -6.72 14.06
C THR A 106 24.85 -7.88 13.97
N LEU A 107 25.34 -9.12 14.07
CA LEU A 107 24.48 -10.31 13.98
C LEU A 107 23.35 -10.31 15.03
N ASP A 108 23.65 -9.90 16.26
CA ASP A 108 22.67 -9.75 17.34
C ASP A 108 21.60 -8.69 16.99
N SER A 109 22.04 -7.49 16.55
CA SER A 109 21.10 -6.43 16.15
C SER A 109 20.21 -6.85 14.96
N PHE A 110 20.76 -7.64 14.04
CA PHE A 110 20.03 -8.14 12.88
C PHE A 110 19.02 -9.22 13.27
N GLN A 111 19.35 -10.10 14.22
CA GLN A 111 18.41 -11.09 14.75
C GLN A 111 17.21 -10.42 15.43
N VAL A 112 17.47 -9.42 16.28
CA VAL A 112 16.41 -8.61 16.91
C VAL A 112 15.55 -7.91 15.86
N TRP A 113 16.17 -7.30 14.85
CA TRP A 113 15.46 -6.67 13.74
C TRP A 113 14.63 -7.66 12.92
N LYS A 114 15.18 -8.84 12.58
CA LYS A 114 14.53 -9.91 11.81
C LYS A 114 13.32 -10.44 12.57
N ALA A 115 13.45 -10.67 13.87
CA ALA A 115 12.33 -11.05 14.73
C ALA A 115 11.23 -9.98 14.73
N LYS A 116 11.59 -8.70 14.91
CA LYS A 116 10.64 -7.58 14.88
C LYS A 116 9.94 -7.45 13.53
N LYS A 117 10.66 -7.66 12.42
CA LYS A 117 10.07 -7.62 11.07
C LYS A 117 9.12 -8.77 10.80
N ARG A 118 9.46 -9.98 11.22
CA ARG A 118 8.56 -11.14 11.13
C ARG A 118 7.27 -10.92 11.93
N ASP A 119 7.36 -10.40 13.15
CA ASP A 119 6.18 -10.03 13.95
C ASP A 119 5.33 -8.94 13.28
N GLN A 120 5.98 -7.90 12.74
CA GLN A 120 5.28 -6.85 12.00
C GLN A 120 4.51 -7.43 10.81
N GLN A 121 5.15 -8.28 10.00
CA GLN A 121 4.54 -8.92 8.84
C GLN A 121 3.37 -9.82 9.26
N ALA A 122 3.53 -10.68 10.26
CA ALA A 122 2.48 -11.57 10.73
C ALA A 122 1.24 -10.79 11.25
N ARG A 123 1.46 -9.64 11.90
CA ARG A 123 0.39 -8.76 12.37
C ARG A 123 -0.32 -8.04 11.22
N GLU A 124 0.42 -7.61 10.20
CA GLU A 124 -0.16 -7.00 8.99
C GLU A 124 -0.96 -8.02 8.19
N GLU A 125 -0.43 -9.22 8.01
CA GLU A 125 -1.12 -10.34 7.36
C GLU A 125 -2.39 -10.73 8.11
N ARG A 126 -2.36 -10.79 9.46
CA ARG A 126 -3.58 -11.06 10.25
C ARG A 126 -4.66 -10.02 9.98
N LYS A 127 -4.30 -8.73 9.98
CA LYS A 127 -5.24 -7.63 9.69
C LYS A 127 -5.75 -7.67 8.25
N GLU A 128 -4.91 -8.05 7.30
CA GLU A 128 -5.33 -8.23 5.91
C GLU A 128 -6.24 -9.44 5.75
N ARG A 129 -5.94 -10.54 6.44
CA ARG A 129 -6.76 -11.76 6.49
C ARG A 129 -8.15 -11.51 7.08
N GLU A 130 -8.26 -10.64 8.08
CA GLU A 130 -9.55 -10.22 8.64
C GLU A 130 -10.38 -9.39 7.64
N LYS A 131 -9.73 -8.67 6.72
CA LYS A 131 -10.40 -7.87 5.68
C LYS A 131 -10.73 -8.67 4.43
N ARG A 132 -9.91 -9.68 4.09
CA ARG A 132 -10.11 -10.50 2.90
C ARG A 132 -11.26 -11.49 3.12
N LYS A 133 -11.97 -11.82 2.05
CA LYS A 133 -12.96 -12.90 2.08
C LYS A 133 -12.22 -14.23 2.27
N ARG A 134 -12.83 -15.14 3.03
CA ARG A 134 -12.28 -16.48 3.29
C ARG A 134 -12.10 -17.23 1.97
N THR A 135 -10.95 -17.88 1.80
CA THR A 135 -10.66 -18.71 0.62
C THR A 135 -11.44 -20.02 0.67
N GLY A 136 -11.66 -20.67 -0.49
CA GLY A 136 -12.35 -21.97 -0.54
C GLY A 136 -11.72 -23.03 0.37
N ARG A 137 -10.38 -23.11 0.39
CA ARG A 137 -9.63 -24.00 1.29
C ARG A 137 -9.92 -23.71 2.76
N GLU A 138 -9.90 -22.44 3.17
CA GLU A 138 -10.20 -22.05 4.55
C GLU A 138 -11.66 -22.35 4.92
N ILE A 139 -12.62 -22.17 4.01
CA ILE A 139 -14.03 -22.50 4.26
C ILE A 139 -14.19 -24.00 4.50
N VAL A 140 -13.59 -24.82 3.62
CA VAL A 140 -13.63 -26.27 3.72
C VAL A 140 -12.96 -26.75 5.00
N MET A 141 -11.80 -26.21 5.36
CA MET A 141 -11.13 -26.56 6.62
C MET A 141 -11.94 -26.18 7.87
N ASP A 142 -12.61 -25.03 7.87
CA ASP A 142 -13.49 -24.64 8.98
C ASP A 142 -14.72 -25.56 9.07
N LEU A 143 -15.24 -26.03 7.94
CA LEU A 143 -16.38 -26.95 7.89
C LEU A 143 -16.00 -28.34 8.42
N PHE A 144 -14.83 -28.86 8.04
CA PHE A 144 -14.29 -30.12 8.58
C PHE A 144 -13.89 -30.04 10.06
N ALA A 145 -13.55 -28.85 10.55
CA ALA A 145 -13.29 -28.63 11.97
C ALA A 145 -14.58 -28.61 12.80
N ASP A 146 -15.75 -28.48 12.16
CA ASP A 146 -17.04 -28.54 12.85
C ASP A 146 -17.38 -30.00 13.20
N LYS A 147 -17.57 -30.27 14.49
CA LYS A 147 -17.88 -31.61 15.02
C LYS A 147 -19.24 -32.14 14.56
N TYR A 148 -20.10 -31.27 14.05
CA TYR A 148 -21.43 -31.61 13.56
C TYR A 148 -21.50 -31.80 12.05
N TYR A 149 -20.38 -31.63 11.34
CA TYR A 149 -20.33 -31.90 9.92
C TYR A 149 -20.29 -33.42 9.68
N SER A 150 -21.28 -33.93 8.94
CA SER A 150 -21.31 -35.28 8.39
C SER A 150 -21.41 -35.17 6.88
N GLU A 151 -20.50 -35.82 6.17
CA GLU A 151 -20.61 -35.96 4.73
C GLU A 151 -21.85 -36.82 4.42
N GLU A 152 -22.79 -36.28 3.65
CA GLU A 152 -23.91 -37.05 3.13
C GLU A 152 -23.42 -37.83 1.90
N ASP A 153 -23.32 -39.15 2.03
CA ASP A 153 -22.97 -40.07 0.94
C ASP A 153 -23.99 -39.93 -0.22
N ASN A 154 -23.66 -39.09 -1.20
CA ASN A 154 -24.43 -38.97 -2.43
C ASN A 154 -23.98 -40.04 -3.42
N LYS A 155 -24.93 -40.85 -3.89
CA LYS A 155 -24.69 -41.99 -4.76
C LYS A 155 -24.23 -41.64 -6.20
N ASP A 156 -24.21 -40.35 -6.53
CA ASP A 156 -23.84 -39.80 -7.85
C ASP A 156 -22.47 -39.08 -7.81
N GLU A 157 -21.56 -39.49 -6.91
CA GLU A 157 -20.21 -38.94 -6.81
C GLU A 157 -19.33 -39.38 -8.00
N TRP A 158 -18.66 -38.41 -8.64
CA TRP A 158 -17.76 -38.66 -9.77
C TRP A 158 -16.36 -38.96 -9.24
N ASP A 159 -15.90 -40.19 -9.42
CA ASP A 159 -14.52 -40.59 -9.08
C ASP A 159 -13.52 -40.01 -10.09
N LEU A 160 -12.67 -39.10 -9.62
CA LEU A 160 -11.62 -38.45 -10.41
C LEU A 160 -10.20 -38.96 -10.06
N SER A 161 -10.10 -40.04 -9.28
CA SER A 161 -8.81 -40.60 -8.85
C SER A 161 -7.94 -41.01 -10.03
N GLU A 162 -8.52 -41.72 -11.02
CA GLU A 162 -7.83 -42.17 -12.24
C GLU A 162 -7.26 -40.99 -13.06
N PHE A 163 -8.00 -39.87 -13.11
CA PHE A 163 -7.52 -38.65 -13.78
C PHE A 163 -6.38 -37.98 -13.03
N ARG A 164 -6.42 -37.96 -11.69
CA ARG A 164 -5.37 -37.38 -10.85
C ARG A 164 -4.05 -38.15 -11.01
N GLU A 165 -4.12 -39.47 -11.10
CA GLU A 165 -2.95 -40.33 -11.30
C GLU A 165 -2.38 -40.23 -12.73
N SER A 166 -3.24 -39.96 -13.72
CA SER A 166 -2.80 -39.73 -15.10
C SER A 166 -2.08 -38.39 -15.33
N LEU A 167 -2.09 -37.49 -14.35
CA LEU A 167 -1.38 -36.21 -14.46
C LEU A 167 0.14 -36.46 -14.43
N PRO A 168 0.91 -35.77 -15.28
CA PRO A 168 2.35 -35.94 -15.31
C PRO A 168 2.96 -35.56 -13.96
N GLU A 169 3.77 -36.46 -13.41
CA GLU A 169 4.62 -36.13 -12.28
C GLU A 169 5.60 -35.05 -12.72
N VAL A 170 5.61 -33.94 -11.99
CA VAL A 170 6.54 -32.84 -12.26
C VAL A 170 7.89 -33.26 -11.66
N GLU A 171 8.70 -33.92 -12.47
CA GLU A 171 10.12 -34.16 -12.16
C GLU A 171 10.82 -32.81 -12.28
N SER A 172 11.16 -32.21 -11.13
CA SER A 172 11.81 -30.91 -11.11
C SER A 172 13.23 -31.05 -10.59
N ASP A 173 14.20 -30.91 -11.50
CA ASP A 173 15.59 -30.52 -11.18
C ASP A 173 15.68 -29.08 -10.62
N VAL A 174 14.57 -28.56 -10.08
CA VAL A 174 14.39 -27.23 -9.55
C VAL A 174 14.20 -27.35 -8.04
N LYS A 175 14.95 -26.55 -7.28
CA LYS A 175 14.84 -26.51 -5.82
C LYS A 175 13.39 -26.20 -5.41
N ASP A 176 12.71 -27.19 -4.82
CA ASP A 176 11.36 -27.03 -4.26
C ASP A 176 11.44 -26.38 -2.87
N TYR A 177 10.99 -25.13 -2.79
CA TYR A 177 10.94 -24.37 -1.53
C TYR A 177 9.69 -24.66 -0.69
N GLY A 178 8.83 -25.58 -1.14
CA GLY A 178 7.60 -25.96 -0.45
C GLY A 178 6.75 -24.73 -0.07
N ASN A 179 6.34 -24.65 1.20
CA ASN A 179 5.54 -23.54 1.74
C ASN A 179 6.39 -22.34 2.24
N ALA A 180 7.68 -22.29 1.88
CA ALA A 180 8.62 -21.19 2.16
C ALA A 180 8.70 -20.71 3.64
N ALA A 181 8.32 -21.55 4.61
CA ALA A 181 8.23 -21.16 6.01
C ALA A 181 9.62 -20.97 6.66
N GLU A 182 10.59 -21.81 6.30
CA GLU A 182 11.98 -21.67 6.69
C GLU A 182 12.86 -22.10 5.50
N GLU A 183 13.56 -21.14 4.93
CA GLU A 183 14.53 -21.35 3.85
C GLU A 183 15.87 -21.75 4.46
N HIS A 184 16.39 -22.91 4.06
CA HIS A 184 17.77 -23.31 4.31
C HIS A 184 18.54 -23.21 2.99
N ASP A 185 19.47 -22.27 2.93
CA ASP A 185 20.39 -22.15 1.82
C ASP A 185 21.59 -23.05 2.10
N ASP A 186 21.41 -24.34 1.85
CA ASP A 186 22.55 -25.23 1.61
C ASP A 186 23.11 -24.87 0.24
N ILE A 187 24.11 -23.99 0.24
CA ILE A 187 25.06 -23.95 -0.87
C ILE A 187 25.91 -25.19 -0.67
N ASP A 188 25.72 -26.21 -1.51
CA ASP A 188 26.67 -27.30 -1.65
C ASP A 188 28.01 -26.65 -2.01
N ASN A 189 28.86 -26.52 -1.01
CA ASN A 189 30.23 -26.08 -1.19
C ASN A 189 30.96 -27.29 -1.78
N ASP A 190 30.72 -27.56 -3.07
CA ASP A 190 31.52 -28.46 -3.87
C ASP A 190 32.94 -27.89 -3.86
N GLU A 191 33.69 -28.31 -2.85
CA GLU A 191 35.13 -28.11 -2.75
C GLU A 191 35.73 -28.96 -3.87
N GLU A 192 35.67 -28.44 -5.12
CA GLU A 192 36.54 -28.92 -6.19
C GLU A 192 37.98 -28.58 -5.77
N THR A 193 38.60 -29.52 -5.05
CA THR A 193 40.03 -29.48 -4.81
C THR A 193 40.72 -29.86 -6.11
N ASP A 194 41.03 -28.84 -6.92
CA ASP A 194 41.96 -29.00 -8.02
C ASP A 194 43.32 -29.46 -7.49
N THR A 195 43.88 -30.47 -8.12
CA THR A 195 45.09 -31.20 -7.71
C THR A 195 46.40 -30.39 -7.81
N ASN A 196 46.34 -29.07 -7.80
CA ASN A 196 47.51 -28.19 -7.76
C ASN A 196 47.22 -26.97 -6.88
N GLY A 197 47.46 -27.11 -5.57
CA GLY A 197 47.24 -26.07 -4.57
C GLY A 197 47.97 -24.76 -4.86
N THR A 198 47.32 -23.82 -5.53
CA THR A 198 47.76 -22.43 -5.68
C THR A 198 46.55 -21.50 -5.56
N LEU A 199 46.54 -20.72 -4.48
CA LEU A 199 45.55 -19.68 -4.22
C LEU A 199 45.75 -18.51 -5.18
N ILE A 200 44.74 -18.20 -5.99
CA ILE A 200 44.65 -16.93 -6.72
C ILE A 200 43.91 -15.94 -5.83
N ASN A 201 44.66 -15.15 -5.05
CA ASN A 201 44.13 -13.98 -4.39
C ASN A 201 43.89 -12.90 -5.45
N GLY A 202 42.62 -12.55 -5.69
CA GLY A 202 42.23 -11.29 -6.29
C GLY A 202 42.11 -10.24 -5.19
N ASP A 203 42.94 -9.20 -5.28
CA ASP A 203 43.18 -8.18 -4.27
C ASP A 203 41.92 -7.54 -3.64
N VAL A 204 41.77 -7.73 -2.33
CA VAL A 204 41.09 -6.76 -1.45
C VAL A 204 42.06 -6.42 -0.32
N ASN A 205 42.65 -5.23 -0.41
CA ASN A 205 43.31 -4.58 0.71
C ASN A 205 42.23 -4.23 1.74
N ASP A 206 42.23 -4.86 2.93
CA ASP A 206 42.57 -4.14 4.15
C ASP A 206 42.68 -5.09 5.36
N THR A 207 43.65 -4.75 6.19
CA THR A 207 44.10 -5.40 7.41
C THR A 207 43.00 -5.63 8.46
N THR A 208 42.90 -6.85 9.02
CA THR A 208 43.02 -7.10 10.48
C THR A 208 43.16 -8.62 10.74
N LYS A 209 44.22 -9.02 11.45
CA LYS A 209 44.47 -10.40 11.89
C LYS A 209 43.56 -10.74 13.08
N TYR A 210 42.74 -11.79 12.96
CA TYR A 210 42.11 -12.46 14.11
C TYR A 210 42.76 -13.83 14.32
N ASN A 211 43.42 -14.01 15.47
CA ASN A 211 43.89 -15.29 15.96
C ASN A 211 42.72 -16.02 16.64
N ASN A 212 42.27 -17.12 16.04
CA ASN A 212 41.37 -18.07 16.69
C ASN A 212 42.19 -19.18 17.35
N ASN A 213 42.40 -19.08 18.66
CA ASN A 213 42.70 -20.26 19.48
C ASN A 213 41.49 -20.55 20.35
N GLY A 214 40.69 -21.52 19.90
CA GLY A 214 39.67 -22.15 20.73
C GLY A 214 40.34 -22.96 21.82
N ASN A 215 40.08 -22.61 23.08
CA ASN A 215 40.27 -23.53 24.20
C ASN A 215 38.99 -23.51 25.03
N THR A 216 38.25 -24.60 24.94
CA THR A 216 37.07 -24.90 25.73
C THR A 216 37.52 -25.39 27.10
N GLN A 217 37.24 -24.62 28.16
CA GLN A 217 37.22 -25.15 29.52
C GLN A 217 35.90 -24.81 30.21
N LYS A 218 35.14 -25.87 30.50
CA LYS A 218 34.01 -25.88 31.44
C LYS A 218 34.47 -25.28 32.78
N ILE A 219 33.78 -24.27 33.28
CA ILE A 219 33.84 -23.91 34.69
C ILE A 219 32.41 -23.78 35.22
N VAL A 220 32.22 -24.49 36.32
CA VAL A 220 31.00 -24.84 37.04
C VAL A 220 30.38 -23.62 37.72
N GLU A 221 29.05 -23.63 37.81
CA GLU A 221 28.22 -22.70 38.59
C GLU A 221 28.75 -22.45 40.01
N SER A 222 28.75 -21.20 40.43
CA SER A 222 28.58 -20.84 41.85
C SER A 222 27.67 -19.62 41.96
N LYS A 223 26.47 -19.88 42.45
CA LYS A 223 25.44 -18.93 42.84
C LYS A 223 25.93 -18.18 44.09
N VAL A 224 26.09 -16.87 44.02
CA VAL A 224 26.29 -16.02 45.21
C VAL A 224 25.07 -15.11 45.31
N GLU A 225 24.20 -15.46 46.24
CA GLU A 225 23.12 -14.62 46.76
C GLU A 225 23.75 -13.45 47.52
N VAL A 226 23.30 -12.23 47.24
CA VAL A 226 23.59 -11.05 48.07
C VAL A 226 22.26 -10.54 48.59
N GLU A 227 21.95 -10.89 49.84
CA GLU A 227 21.02 -10.17 50.69
C GLU A 227 21.78 -8.98 51.32
N ALA A 228 21.22 -7.77 51.14
CA ALA A 228 21.08 -6.68 52.12
C ALA A 228 20.76 -5.37 51.38
#